data_AF-Q2EG61-F1
#
_entry.id   AF-Q2EG61-F1
#
_cell.length_a   1.000
_cell.length_b   1.000
_cell.length_c   1.000
_cell.angle_alpha   90.00
_cell.angle_beta   90.00
_cell.angle_gamma   90.00
#
_symmetry.space_group_name_H-M   'P 1'
#
loop_
_entity.id
_entity.type
_entity.pdbx_description
1 polymer ?
#
loop_
_entity_poly.entity_id
_entity_poly.type
_entity_poly.pdbx_seq_one_letter_code
_entity_poly.pdbx_strand_id
1 'polypeptide(L)'
;LHHFMGTCTYVLTRPCWSRSQDSYFVVSATNENRGGNLEVSYIKAVHVTVFDLSISLLRGCKVMLNGHRVALPVWLAQGRVTIRLSSNLVLLYTNFGLQVRYDGSHLVEVTVPSSYGGQLCGLC
;
A
#
# COMPACT_ATOMS: atom_id res chain seq x y z
N LEU A 1 -2.41 17.64 9.08
CA LEU A 1 -3.38 16.55 9.33
C LEU A 1 -4.66 16.92 8.60
N HIS A 2 -5.17 16.02 7.75
CA HIS A 2 -6.39 16.25 6.96
C HIS A 2 -7.36 15.07 7.17
N HIS A 3 -8.65 15.36 7.17
CA HIS A 3 -9.71 14.36 7.25
C HIS A 3 -10.38 14.23 5.89
N PHE A 4 -10.49 13.00 5.41
CA PHE A 4 -11.04 12.72 4.10
C PHE A 4 -11.93 11.47 4.17
N MET A 5 -13.25 11.66 4.07
CA MET A 5 -14.27 10.63 4.36
C MET A 5 -14.90 10.02 3.08
N GLY A 6 -14.24 10.14 1.94
CA GLY A 6 -14.69 9.48 0.71
C GLY A 6 -14.53 7.95 0.79
N THR A 7 -15.31 7.23 -0.02
CA THR A 7 -15.38 5.75 -0.08
C THR A 7 -14.82 5.16 -1.37
N CYS A 8 -14.13 5.97 -2.18
CA CYS A 8 -13.48 5.49 -3.39
C CYS A 8 -12.07 4.95 -3.09
N THR A 9 -11.35 4.62 -4.16
CA THR A 9 -9.92 4.37 -4.13
C THR A 9 -9.16 5.65 -4.40
N TYR A 10 -8.16 5.94 -3.57
CA TYR A 10 -7.35 7.15 -3.67
C TYR A 10 -5.87 6.80 -3.72
N VAL A 11 -5.12 7.49 -4.57
CA VAL A 11 -3.66 7.38 -4.61
C VAL A 11 -3.09 8.08 -3.38
N LEU A 12 -2.47 7.32 -2.48
CA LEU A 12 -1.77 7.87 -1.33
C LEU A 12 -0.50 8.57 -1.78
N THR A 13 0.33 7.86 -2.55
CA THR A 13 1.55 8.44 -3.11
C THR A 13 2.07 7.62 -4.29
N ARG A 14 2.69 8.32 -5.23
CA ARG A 14 3.42 7.76 -6.37
C ARG A 14 4.49 8.75 -6.85
N PRO A 15 5.56 8.31 -7.52
CA PRO A 15 6.47 9.20 -8.25
C PRO A 15 5.73 9.91 -9.40
N CYS A 16 5.91 11.22 -9.51
CA CYS A 16 5.28 12.06 -10.54
C CYS A 16 6.30 12.81 -11.41
N TRP A 17 7.49 13.08 -10.85
CA TRP A 17 8.57 13.80 -11.54
C TRP A 17 9.86 12.99 -11.73
N SER A 18 9.92 11.75 -11.23
CA SER A 18 10.99 10.79 -11.52
C SER A 18 10.47 9.64 -12.37
N ARG A 19 11.20 9.30 -13.43
CA ARG A 19 10.83 8.26 -14.42
C ARG A 19 11.70 7.00 -14.34
N SER A 20 12.47 6.79 -13.28
CA SER A 20 13.25 5.55 -13.17
C SER A 20 12.28 4.36 -13.02
N GLN A 21 12.20 3.54 -14.05
CA GLN A 21 11.30 2.38 -14.08
C GLN A 21 11.63 1.37 -12.98
N ASP A 22 12.90 1.27 -12.59
CA ASP A 22 13.39 0.38 -11.53
C ASP A 22 12.92 0.75 -10.11
N SER A 23 12.33 1.93 -9.93
CA SER A 23 11.90 2.41 -8.61
C SER A 23 10.51 3.08 -8.67
N TYR A 24 9.77 2.85 -9.76
CA TYR A 24 8.41 3.33 -9.91
C TYR A 24 7.44 2.45 -9.11
N PHE A 25 6.50 3.09 -8.42
CA PHE A 25 5.46 2.41 -7.67
C PHE A 25 4.21 3.27 -7.58
N VAL A 26 3.08 2.64 -7.26
CA VAL A 26 1.84 3.34 -6.88
C VAL A 26 1.32 2.71 -5.61
N VAL A 27 1.10 3.51 -4.56
CA VAL A 27 0.36 3.09 -3.37
C VAL A 27 -0.97 3.80 -3.35
N SER A 28 -2.07 3.04 -3.29
CA SER A 28 -3.42 3.56 -3.14
C SER A 28 -4.17 2.84 -2.03
N ALA A 29 -5.24 3.46 -1.53
CA ALA A 29 -6.11 2.86 -0.53
C ALA A 29 -7.57 3.02 -0.95
N THR A 30 -8.34 1.94 -0.79
CA THR A 30 -9.80 1.97 -0.89
C THR A 30 -10.39 2.18 0.48
N ASN A 31 -11.27 3.17 0.60
CA ASN A 31 -11.99 3.45 1.83
C ASN A 31 -13.41 2.85 1.78
N GLU A 32 -13.96 2.52 2.93
CA GLU A 32 -15.35 2.05 3.06
C GLU A 32 -15.99 2.60 4.33
N ASN A 33 -17.30 2.79 4.32
CA ASN A 33 -18.07 2.94 5.55
C ASN A 33 -18.19 1.59 6.25
N ARG A 34 -18.27 1.59 7.59
CA ARG A 34 -18.41 0.37 8.40
C ARG A 34 -19.51 0.52 9.43
N GLY A 35 -20.17 -0.59 9.76
CA GLY A 35 -21.12 -0.66 10.88
C GLY A 35 -22.35 0.25 10.73
N GLY A 36 -22.74 0.61 9.50
CA GLY A 36 -23.88 1.49 9.24
C GLY A 36 -23.61 2.99 9.43
N ASN A 37 -22.42 3.39 9.86
CA ASN A 37 -22.04 4.80 9.94
C ASN A 37 -21.54 5.28 8.57
N LEU A 38 -22.27 6.20 7.95
CA LEU A 38 -21.94 6.78 6.64
C LEU A 38 -21.05 8.03 6.70
N GLU A 39 -20.82 8.60 7.90
CA GLU A 39 -20.05 9.84 8.09
C GLU A 39 -18.54 9.60 8.13
N VAL A 40 -18.12 8.38 8.49
CA VAL A 40 -16.70 8.03 8.65
C VAL A 40 -16.36 6.85 7.74
N SER A 41 -15.23 6.97 7.02
CA SER A 41 -14.67 5.90 6.22
C SER A 41 -13.36 5.36 6.79
N TYR A 42 -13.11 4.06 6.57
CA TYR A 42 -11.95 3.32 7.04
C TYR A 42 -11.28 2.62 5.86
N ILE A 43 -9.99 2.32 5.98
CA ILE A 43 -9.25 1.59 4.93
C ILE A 43 -9.80 0.16 4.80
N LYS A 44 -10.45 -0.12 3.68
CA LYS A 44 -10.86 -1.46 3.25
C LYS A 44 -9.69 -2.28 2.72
N ALA A 45 -8.84 -1.65 1.93
CA ALA A 45 -7.73 -2.29 1.25
C ALA A 45 -6.63 -1.28 0.93
N VAL A 46 -5.38 -1.73 0.95
CA VAL A 46 -4.23 -1.01 0.43
C VAL A 46 -3.74 -1.73 -0.82
N HIS A 47 -3.52 -1.01 -1.90
CA HIS A 47 -3.05 -1.54 -3.17
C HIS A 47 -1.66 -0.99 -3.47
N VAL A 48 -0.76 -1.88 -3.89
CA VAL A 48 0.62 -1.55 -4.27
C VAL A 48 0.88 -2.12 -5.66
N THR A 49 1.19 -1.24 -6.61
CA THR A 49 1.66 -1.63 -7.94
C THR A 49 3.15 -1.36 -8.04
N VAL A 50 3.96 -2.38 -8.29
CA VAL A 50 5.43 -2.29 -8.37
C VAL A 50 6.01 -3.49 -9.12
N PHE A 51 7.02 -3.29 -9.99
CA PHE A 51 7.63 -4.35 -10.81
C PHE A 51 6.60 -5.22 -11.57
N ASP A 52 5.58 -4.61 -12.16
CA ASP A 52 4.45 -5.28 -12.84
C ASP A 52 3.61 -6.22 -11.94
N LEU A 53 3.81 -6.14 -10.61
CA LEU A 53 3.00 -6.84 -9.62
C LEU A 53 1.84 -5.95 -9.17
N SER A 54 0.65 -6.53 -9.06
CA SER A 54 -0.50 -5.94 -8.39
C SER A 54 -0.72 -6.63 -7.05
N ILE A 55 -0.40 -5.93 -5.97
CA ILE A 55 -0.47 -6.46 -4.60
C ILE A 55 -1.60 -5.75 -3.87
N SER A 56 -2.48 -6.49 -3.21
CA SER A 56 -3.54 -5.92 -2.36
C SER A 56 -3.46 -6.47 -0.95
N LEU A 57 -3.33 -5.58 0.03
CA LEU A 57 -3.36 -5.86 1.45
C LEU A 57 -4.79 -5.57 1.95
N LEU A 58 -5.50 -6.62 2.35
CA LEU A 58 -6.91 -6.57 2.71
C LEU A 58 -7.07 -6.74 4.23
N ARG A 59 -8.26 -6.37 4.72
CA ARG A 59 -8.65 -6.56 6.11
C ARG A 59 -8.35 -7.97 6.64
N GLY A 60 -7.97 -8.04 7.92
CA GLY A 60 -7.59 -9.29 8.56
C GLY A 60 -6.27 -9.85 8.04
N CYS A 61 -5.36 -8.96 7.62
CA CYS A 61 -4.01 -9.29 7.14
C CYS A 61 -3.98 -10.27 5.96
N LYS A 62 -4.99 -10.25 5.08
CA LYS A 62 -5.03 -11.09 3.88
C LYS A 62 -4.29 -10.40 2.74
N VAL A 63 -3.51 -11.14 1.96
CA VAL A 63 -2.77 -10.60 0.82
C VAL A 63 -3.20 -11.28 -0.47
N MET A 64 -3.50 -10.46 -1.48
CA MET A 64 -3.71 -10.89 -2.85
C MET A 64 -2.52 -10.45 -3.71
N LEU A 65 -2.03 -11.36 -4.55
CA LEU A 65 -1.04 -11.10 -5.59
C LEU A 65 -1.68 -11.40 -6.94
N ASN A 66 -1.77 -10.39 -7.82
CA ASN A 66 -2.38 -10.50 -9.15
C ASN A 66 -3.76 -11.17 -9.12
N GLY A 67 -4.59 -10.83 -8.12
CA GLY A 67 -5.93 -11.39 -7.92
C GLY A 67 -6.00 -12.72 -7.16
N HIS A 68 -4.87 -13.37 -6.88
CA HIS A 68 -4.82 -14.64 -6.17
C HIS A 68 -4.36 -14.49 -4.72
N ARG A 69 -5.02 -15.17 -3.79
CA ARG A 69 -4.63 -15.15 -2.38
C ARG A 69 -3.31 -15.88 -2.18
N VAL A 70 -2.40 -15.27 -1.43
CA VAL A 70 -1.09 -15.85 -1.07
C VAL A 70 -0.94 -15.97 0.45
N ALA A 71 -0.19 -16.97 0.90
CA ALA A 71 0.23 -17.12 2.28
C ALA A 71 1.57 -16.39 2.49
N LEU A 72 1.74 -15.69 3.60
CA LEU A 72 2.98 -14.99 3.93
C LEU A 72 3.93 -15.87 4.76
N PRO A 73 5.26 -15.70 4.66
CA PRO A 73 5.97 -14.70 3.85
C PRO A 73 6.08 -15.08 2.37
N VAL A 74 6.23 -14.07 1.50
CA VAL A 74 6.55 -14.25 0.07
C VAL A 74 7.68 -13.33 -0.36
N TRP A 75 8.49 -13.83 -1.31
CA TRP A 75 9.54 -13.08 -1.99
C TRP A 75 9.23 -13.07 -3.48
N LEU A 76 9.08 -11.88 -4.04
CA LEU A 76 8.62 -11.67 -5.41
C LEU A 76 9.68 -10.90 -6.19
N ALA A 77 9.57 -10.93 -7.52
CA ALA A 77 10.48 -10.23 -8.44
C ALA A 77 11.97 -10.50 -8.12
N GLN A 78 12.33 -11.77 -7.91
CA GLN A 78 13.70 -12.21 -7.56
C GLN A 78 14.20 -11.62 -6.23
N GLY A 79 13.30 -11.49 -5.24
CA GLY A 79 13.62 -10.96 -3.91
C GLY A 79 13.56 -9.43 -3.82
N ARG A 80 13.25 -8.73 -4.92
CA ARG A 80 13.11 -7.27 -4.92
C ARG A 80 11.89 -6.77 -4.17
N VAL A 81 10.89 -7.64 -3.94
CA VAL A 81 9.74 -7.35 -3.07
C VAL A 81 9.60 -8.46 -2.05
N THR A 82 9.48 -8.09 -0.78
CA THR A 82 9.24 -9.01 0.32
C THR A 82 7.95 -8.60 1.03
N ILE A 83 7.05 -9.55 1.24
CA ILE A 83 5.84 -9.33 2.04
C ILE A 83 5.84 -10.34 3.18
N ARG A 84 5.72 -9.85 4.41
CA ARG A 84 5.73 -10.68 5.62
C ARG A 84 4.69 -10.19 6.62
N LEU A 85 4.28 -11.11 7.50
CA LEU A 85 3.49 -10.76 8.66
C LEU A 85 4.43 -10.54 9.86
N SER A 86 4.14 -9.53 10.67
CA SER A 86 4.79 -9.30 11.95
C SER A 86 3.72 -9.01 12.98
N SER A 87 3.42 -9.99 13.83
CA SER A 87 2.25 -9.98 14.72
C SER A 87 0.95 -9.75 13.91
N ASN A 88 0.36 -8.55 14.00
CA ASN A 88 -0.85 -8.16 13.29
C ASN A 88 -0.61 -7.07 12.22
N LEU A 89 0.63 -6.94 11.74
CA LEU A 89 1.01 -5.98 10.70
C LEU A 89 1.47 -6.74 9.46
N VAL A 90 0.88 -6.40 8.32
CA VAL A 90 1.42 -6.79 7.02
C VAL A 90 2.48 -5.77 6.64
N LEU A 91 3.69 -6.25 6.37
CA LEU A 91 4.84 -5.44 6.02
C LEU A 91 5.28 -5.79 4.60
N LEU A 92 5.26 -4.81 3.71
CA LEU A 92 5.78 -4.90 2.35
C LEU A 92 7.05 -4.05 2.25
N TYR A 93 8.11 -4.62 1.71
CA TYR A 93 9.39 -3.97 1.47
C TYR A 93 9.78 -4.12 0.00
N THR A 94 10.39 -3.08 -0.57
CA THR A 94 11.10 -3.17 -1.85
C THR A 94 12.60 -2.98 -1.67
N ASN A 95 13.39 -3.49 -2.60
CA ASN A 95 14.85 -3.31 -2.60
C ASN A 95 15.30 -1.85 -2.76
N PHE A 96 14.47 -0.99 -3.35
CA PHE A 96 14.71 0.46 -3.45
C PHE A 96 14.23 1.23 -2.21
N GLY A 97 13.74 0.55 -1.17
CA GLY A 97 13.49 1.14 0.15
C GLY A 97 12.06 1.63 0.39
N LEU A 98 11.09 1.38 -0.50
CA LEU A 98 9.67 1.57 -0.18
C LEU A 98 9.25 0.59 0.92
N GLN A 99 8.55 1.08 1.92
CA GLN A 99 7.92 0.29 2.96
C GLN A 99 6.44 0.64 3.06
N VAL A 100 5.59 -0.38 3.07
CA VAL A 100 4.15 -0.23 3.34
C VAL A 100 3.78 -1.11 4.53
N ARG A 101 3.21 -0.50 5.56
CA ARG A 101 2.78 -1.16 6.80
C ARG A 101 1.27 -1.03 6.90
N TYR A 102 0.57 -2.14 7.09
CA TYR A 102 -0.89 -2.14 7.24
C TYR A 102 -1.32 -3.02 8.41
N ASP A 103 -2.17 -2.50 9.28
CA ASP A 103 -2.67 -3.17 10.49
C ASP A 103 -3.79 -4.18 10.23
N GLY A 104 -4.20 -4.36 8.97
CA GLY A 104 -5.33 -5.22 8.64
C GLY A 104 -6.70 -4.64 9.03
N SER A 105 -6.77 -3.35 9.41
CA SER A 105 -7.99 -2.71 9.89
C SER A 105 -8.22 -1.32 9.31
N HIS A 106 -7.36 -0.34 9.60
CA HIS A 106 -7.62 1.07 9.28
C HIS A 106 -6.37 1.94 9.16
N LEU A 107 -5.22 1.50 9.68
CA LEU A 107 -3.99 2.27 9.66
C LEU A 107 -3.05 1.74 8.58
N VAL A 108 -2.66 2.64 7.67
CA VAL A 108 -1.58 2.42 6.71
C VAL A 108 -0.48 3.44 6.93
N GLU A 109 0.77 2.98 6.90
CA GLU A 109 1.96 3.83 6.89
C GLU A 109 2.76 3.54 5.64
N VAL A 110 3.14 4.59 4.90
CA VAL A 110 3.99 4.49 3.71
C VAL A 110 5.28 5.25 4.01
N THR A 111 6.41 4.55 3.91
CA THR A 111 7.75 5.14 4.09
C THR A 111 8.54 4.98 2.81
N VAL A 112 9.19 6.05 2.39
CA VAL A 112 9.99 6.12 1.17
C VAL A 112 11.33 6.79 1.49
N PRO A 113 12.42 6.44 0.78
CA PRO A 113 13.71 7.09 1.00
C PRO A 113 13.68 8.59 0.68
N SER A 114 14.58 9.35 1.31
CA SER A 114 14.71 10.80 1.11
C SER A 114 15.05 11.19 -0.34
N SER A 115 15.58 10.25 -1.15
CA SER A 115 15.83 10.45 -2.58
C SER A 115 14.56 10.77 -3.38
N TYR A 116 13.37 10.46 -2.86
CA TYR A 116 12.08 10.81 -3.46
C TYR A 116 11.58 12.21 -3.04
N GLY A 117 12.35 12.97 -2.26
CA GLY A 117 11.98 14.30 -1.78
C GLY A 117 11.62 15.24 -2.94
N GLY A 118 10.41 15.81 -2.90
CA GLY A 118 9.89 16.70 -3.94
C GLY A 118 9.49 16.00 -5.26
N GLN A 119 9.53 14.67 -5.34
CA GLN A 119 9.25 13.91 -6.57
C GLN A 119 7.93 13.15 -6.55
N LEU A 120 7.23 13.15 -5.41
CA LEU A 120 6.00 12.39 -5.17
C LEU A 120 4.77 13.28 -5.33
N CYS A 121 3.65 12.67 -5.73
CA CYS A 121 2.34 13.30 -5.64
C CYS A 121 1.27 12.27 -5.20
N GLY A 122 0.17 12.76 -4.63
CA GLY A 122 -0.89 11.94 -4.03
C GLY A 122 -1.58 12.68 -2.88
N LEU A 123 -2.21 11.93 -1.97
CA LEU A 123 -2.81 12.46 -0.75
C LEU A 123 -1.81 12.69 0.40
N CYS A 124 -0.64 12.03 0.35
CA CYS A 124 0.43 12.17 1.36
C CYS A 124 1.30 13.41 1.14
#